data_AF-A0A1W7R6V3-F1
#
_entry.id   AF-A0A1W7R6V3-F1
#
_cell.length_a   1.000
_cell.length_b   1.000
_cell.length_c   1.000
_cell.angle_alpha   90.00
_cell.angle_beta   90.00
_cell.angle_gamma   90.00
#
_symmetry.space_group_name_H-M   'P 1'
#
loop_
_entity.id
_entity.type
_entity.pdbx_description
1 polymer ?
#
loop_
_entity_poly.entity_id
_entity_poly.type
_entity_poly.pdbx_seq_one_letter_code
_entity_poly.pdbx_strand_id
1 'polypeptide(L)'
;MPCLQKLSLHGNYQIFTGEEVGAATCLSELTLRGYCIDTDSFNKFLTRSSLKRISLLNCICCSLEVPLKSDSIKDLTLEPMTMCQKLLPVFPCLEKLDLQGMDKTDCHHTLLQICEYYPKLERLTLCVVPGQIGTMRPMPDSTDVTTKNPISLLKKLDKLNVLHITRIDLTGIDWTTCEGSNVNYIHLKGCSIDGTGAEKLVRTFKHLRRFYLDYCYLRQPRADLFDIDKSSTDGLHWLARYCKISYYDVHIEELREG
;
A
#
# COMPACT_ATOMS: atom_id res chain seq x y z
N MET A 1 -28.39 2.44 -19.44
CA MET A 1 -27.41 1.59 -20.14
C MET A 1 -27.31 0.25 -19.42
N PRO A 2 -28.17 -0.73 -19.73
CA PRO A 2 -28.35 -1.93 -18.88
C PRO A 2 -27.15 -2.89 -18.91
N CYS A 3 -26.28 -2.82 -19.92
CA CYS A 3 -25.14 -3.75 -20.08
C CYS A 3 -23.78 -3.14 -19.69
N LEU A 4 -23.74 -1.89 -19.22
CA LEU A 4 -22.49 -1.21 -18.90
C LEU A 4 -21.86 -1.82 -17.64
N GLN A 5 -20.66 -2.39 -17.77
CA GLN A 5 -19.96 -3.06 -16.66
C GLN A 5 -18.82 -2.25 -16.06
N LYS A 6 -18.24 -1.35 -16.85
CA LYS A 6 -17.09 -0.52 -16.46
C LYS A 6 -17.36 0.91 -16.90
N LEU A 7 -17.08 1.86 -16.03
CA LEU A 7 -17.21 3.28 -16.32
C LEU A 7 -16.06 4.05 -15.71
N SER A 8 -15.47 4.94 -16.50
CA SER A 8 -14.49 5.91 -16.03
C SER A 8 -15.01 7.31 -16.33
N LEU A 9 -15.08 8.14 -15.31
CA LEU A 9 -15.55 9.50 -15.38
C LEU A 9 -14.45 10.46 -14.91
N HIS A 10 -14.32 11.57 -15.63
CA HIS A 10 -13.45 12.67 -15.26
C HIS A 10 -14.28 13.90 -14.97
N GLY A 11 -14.14 14.40 -13.74
CA GLY A 11 -14.77 15.61 -13.26
C GLY A 11 -13.75 16.72 -13.10
N ASN A 12 -14.25 17.95 -13.09
CA ASN A 12 -13.49 19.14 -12.71
C ASN A 12 -14.06 19.71 -11.41
N TYR A 13 -14.03 18.88 -10.36
CA TYR A 13 -14.52 19.15 -9.00
C TYR A 13 -16.04 19.36 -8.87
N GLN A 14 -16.82 18.89 -9.84
CA GLN A 14 -18.28 18.79 -9.67
C GLN A 14 -18.64 17.73 -8.62
N ILE A 15 -19.84 17.88 -8.03
CA ILE A 15 -20.38 16.94 -7.05
C ILE A 15 -20.77 15.64 -7.77
N PHE A 16 -20.47 14.51 -7.13
CA PHE A 16 -20.89 13.18 -7.56
C PHE A 16 -21.70 12.53 -6.44
N THR A 17 -22.93 12.12 -6.74
CA THR A 17 -23.85 11.52 -5.76
C THR A 17 -24.05 10.02 -5.99
N GLY A 18 -23.72 9.51 -7.17
CA GLY A 18 -24.01 8.15 -7.62
C GLY A 18 -25.32 8.03 -8.40
N GLU A 19 -26.20 9.04 -8.34
CA GLU A 19 -27.43 9.07 -9.15
C GLU A 19 -27.12 9.12 -10.65
N GLU A 20 -26.01 9.76 -11.01
CA GLU A 20 -25.51 9.90 -12.38
C GLU A 20 -25.28 8.54 -13.06
N VAL A 21 -25.01 7.51 -12.25
CA VAL A 21 -24.76 6.13 -12.72
C VAL A 21 -25.82 5.14 -12.25
N GLY A 22 -26.87 5.60 -11.56
CA GLY A 22 -27.87 4.73 -10.93
C GLY A 22 -28.64 3.83 -11.91
N ALA A 23 -28.77 4.24 -13.17
CA ALA A 23 -29.42 3.45 -14.23
C ALA A 23 -28.54 2.34 -14.82
N ALA A 24 -27.26 2.23 -14.43
CA ALA A 24 -26.32 1.21 -14.88
C ALA A 24 -26.29 0.03 -13.90
N THR A 25 -27.35 -0.79 -13.92
CA THR A 25 -27.54 -1.90 -12.95
C THR A 25 -26.50 -3.02 -13.03
N CYS A 26 -25.80 -3.16 -14.16
CA CYS A 26 -24.71 -4.13 -14.33
C CYS A 26 -23.32 -3.54 -14.05
N LEU A 27 -23.22 -2.31 -13.56
CA LEU A 27 -21.94 -1.65 -13.32
C LEU A 27 -21.18 -2.36 -12.20
N SER A 28 -20.00 -2.87 -12.54
CA SER A 28 -19.13 -3.63 -11.63
C SER A 28 -17.83 -2.89 -11.29
N GLU A 29 -17.45 -1.92 -12.12
CA GLU A 29 -16.21 -1.13 -11.98
C GLU A 29 -16.52 0.34 -12.23
N LEU A 30 -16.13 1.18 -11.26
CA LEU A 30 -16.28 2.63 -11.36
C LEU A 30 -14.96 3.33 -11.05
N THR A 31 -14.47 4.11 -12.00
CA THR A 31 -13.34 5.01 -11.79
C THR A 31 -13.84 6.45 -11.81
N LEU A 32 -13.62 7.17 -10.73
CA LEU A 32 -13.90 8.60 -10.62
C LEU A 32 -12.57 9.35 -10.51
N ARG A 33 -12.39 10.37 -11.32
CA ARG A 33 -11.23 11.27 -11.23
C ARG A 33 -11.68 12.71 -11.06
N GLY A 34 -11.14 13.41 -10.06
CA GLY A 34 -11.36 14.86 -9.91
C GLY A 34 -12.79 15.23 -9.50
N TYR A 35 -13.48 14.39 -8.73
CA TYR A 35 -14.84 14.67 -8.24
C TYR A 35 -14.87 15.02 -6.75
N CYS A 36 -15.86 15.82 -6.36
CA CYS A 36 -16.28 15.99 -4.98
C CYS A 36 -17.38 14.96 -4.69
N ILE A 37 -17.07 13.93 -3.91
CA ILE A 37 -18.00 12.86 -3.56
C ILE A 37 -18.90 13.32 -2.43
N ASP A 38 -20.21 13.42 -2.70
CA ASP A 38 -21.21 13.52 -1.64
C ASP A 38 -21.30 12.17 -0.94
N THR A 39 -20.62 12.06 0.20
CA THR A 39 -20.47 10.82 0.97
C THR A 39 -21.81 10.16 1.28
N ASP A 40 -22.83 10.91 1.68
CA ASP A 40 -24.11 10.35 2.14
C ASP A 40 -24.91 9.77 0.98
N SER A 41 -25.02 10.55 -0.10
CA SER A 41 -25.70 10.10 -1.32
C SER A 41 -24.96 8.93 -1.97
N PHE A 42 -23.63 9.01 -2.03
CA PHE A 42 -22.83 7.95 -2.63
C PHE A 42 -22.87 6.65 -1.81
N ASN A 43 -22.93 6.73 -0.47
CA ASN A 43 -23.17 5.56 0.38
C ASN A 43 -24.53 4.90 0.10
N LYS A 44 -25.59 5.67 -0.12
CA LYS A 44 -26.91 5.12 -0.51
C LYS A 44 -26.83 4.39 -1.85
N PHE A 45 -26.08 4.94 -2.80
CA PHE A 45 -25.81 4.28 -4.08
C PHE A 45 -25.01 2.98 -3.88
N LEU A 46 -23.88 3.03 -3.16
CA LEU A 46 -23.01 1.88 -2.91
C LEU A 46 -23.77 0.71 -2.28
N THR A 47 -24.66 0.99 -1.33
CA THR A 47 -25.50 -0.01 -0.63
C THR A 47 -26.40 -0.81 -1.59
N ARG A 48 -26.82 -0.20 -2.70
CA ARG A 48 -27.70 -0.84 -3.71
C ARG A 48 -26.94 -1.33 -4.94
N SER A 49 -25.67 -0.96 -5.05
CA SER A 49 -24.84 -1.27 -6.21
C SER A 49 -24.26 -2.69 -6.15
N SER A 50 -24.04 -3.28 -7.33
CA SER A 50 -23.30 -4.53 -7.49
C SER A 50 -21.79 -4.30 -7.70
N LEU A 51 -21.31 -3.06 -7.51
CA LEU A 51 -19.92 -2.67 -7.73
C LEU A 51 -18.97 -3.59 -6.96
N LYS A 52 -17.91 -3.99 -7.65
CA LYS A 52 -16.83 -4.82 -7.10
C LYS A 52 -15.51 -4.07 -7.03
N ARG A 53 -15.33 -3.07 -7.90
CA ARG A 53 -14.10 -2.28 -7.95
C ARG A 53 -14.41 -0.81 -8.01
N ILE A 54 -13.66 -0.04 -7.24
CA ILE A 54 -13.75 1.41 -7.26
C ILE A 54 -12.34 2.03 -7.28
N SER A 55 -12.17 3.04 -8.11
CA SER A 55 -10.96 3.86 -8.12
C SER A 55 -11.37 5.31 -7.89
N LEU A 56 -10.90 5.91 -6.80
CA LEU A 56 -11.14 7.31 -6.45
C LEU A 56 -9.83 8.07 -6.60
N LEU A 57 -9.69 8.80 -7.70
CA LEU A 57 -8.42 9.39 -8.12
C LEU A 57 -8.48 10.91 -8.04
N ASN A 58 -7.72 11.53 -7.14
CA ASN A 58 -7.80 12.97 -6.86
C ASN A 58 -9.24 13.42 -6.56
N CYS A 59 -10.00 12.57 -5.85
CA CYS A 59 -11.34 12.86 -5.38
C CYS A 59 -11.30 13.45 -3.96
N ILE A 60 -12.31 14.24 -3.62
CA ILE A 60 -12.53 14.77 -2.26
C ILE A 60 -13.82 14.18 -1.72
N CYS A 61 -13.82 13.60 -0.51
CA CYS A 61 -15.09 13.29 0.16
C CYS A 61 -15.60 14.54 0.89
N CYS A 62 -16.84 14.92 0.64
CA CYS A 62 -17.45 16.11 1.26
C CYS A 62 -17.65 15.94 2.78
N SER A 63 -17.83 14.72 3.26
CA SER A 63 -17.85 14.41 4.70
C SER A 63 -16.49 13.88 5.16
N LEU A 64 -15.93 14.51 6.19
CA LEU A 64 -14.65 14.14 6.81
C LEU A 64 -14.82 13.09 7.92
N GLU A 65 -16.02 12.97 8.49
CA GLU A 65 -16.30 12.13 9.67
C GLU A 65 -16.99 10.81 9.28
N VAL A 66 -17.67 10.79 8.13
CA VAL A 66 -18.38 9.60 7.64
C VAL A 66 -17.53 8.96 6.54
N PRO A 67 -17.00 7.74 6.73
CA PRO A 67 -16.31 7.04 5.66
C PRO A 67 -17.30 6.51 4.62
N LEU A 68 -16.81 6.29 3.40
CA LEU A 68 -17.56 5.52 2.40
C LEU A 68 -17.71 4.07 2.87
N LYS A 69 -18.85 3.44 2.60
CA LYS A 69 -19.19 2.09 3.08
C LYS A 69 -19.78 1.24 1.97
N SER A 70 -19.35 -0.03 1.92
CA SER A 70 -19.89 -1.03 1.00
C SER A 70 -19.44 -2.43 1.41
N ASP A 71 -20.36 -3.39 1.33
CA ASP A 71 -20.07 -4.81 1.55
C ASP A 71 -19.73 -5.57 0.25
N SER A 72 -19.86 -4.90 -0.91
CA SER A 72 -19.69 -5.53 -2.22
C SER A 72 -18.32 -5.27 -2.86
N ILE A 73 -17.64 -4.18 -2.47
CA ILE A 73 -16.33 -3.78 -3.01
C ILE A 73 -15.24 -4.73 -2.54
N LYS A 74 -14.42 -5.18 -3.50
CA LYS A 74 -13.28 -6.09 -3.32
C LYS A 74 -11.95 -5.47 -3.75
N ASP A 75 -11.98 -4.47 -4.62
CA ASP A 75 -10.79 -3.81 -5.17
C ASP A 75 -10.94 -2.29 -5.05
N LEU A 76 -9.95 -1.66 -4.42
CA LEU A 76 -9.94 -0.23 -4.14
C LEU A 76 -8.61 0.37 -4.56
N THR A 77 -8.68 1.38 -5.44
CA THR A 77 -7.57 2.29 -5.70
C THR A 77 -7.91 3.68 -5.15
N LEU A 78 -7.04 4.22 -4.31
CA LEU A 78 -7.16 5.58 -3.79
C LEU A 78 -5.93 6.39 -4.17
N GLU A 79 -6.13 7.54 -4.78
CA GLU A 79 -5.14 8.59 -4.94
C GLU A 79 -5.73 9.82 -4.21
N PRO A 80 -5.49 9.99 -2.89
CA PRO A 80 -6.09 11.08 -2.15
C PRO A 80 -5.45 12.40 -2.56
N MET A 81 -6.26 13.46 -2.66
CA MET A 81 -5.70 14.80 -2.57
C MET A 81 -5.19 14.96 -1.14
N THR A 82 -3.90 15.24 -1.00
CA THR A 82 -3.01 15.14 0.18
C THR A 82 -3.43 15.91 1.45
N MET A 83 -4.68 16.35 1.59
CA MET A 83 -5.14 17.21 2.69
C MET A 83 -6.53 16.88 3.25
N CYS A 84 -7.34 15.98 2.67
CA CYS A 84 -8.78 15.94 2.96
C CYS A 84 -9.39 14.61 3.41
N GLN A 85 -8.67 13.49 3.48
CA GLN A 85 -9.26 12.22 3.97
C GLN A 85 -8.51 11.71 5.19
N LYS A 86 -9.09 11.94 6.37
CA LYS A 86 -8.59 11.37 7.63
C LYS A 86 -8.98 9.89 7.80
N LEU A 87 -10.02 9.44 7.10
CA LEU A 87 -10.58 8.09 7.20
C LEU A 87 -10.57 7.40 5.85
N LEU A 88 -10.03 6.19 5.82
CA LEU A 88 -10.17 5.28 4.69
C LEU A 88 -11.64 4.79 4.56
N PRO A 89 -12.11 4.49 3.33
CA PRO A 89 -13.38 3.81 3.12
C PRO A 89 -13.46 2.49 3.89
N VAL A 90 -14.61 2.18 4.49
CA VAL A 90 -14.84 0.93 5.22
C VAL A 90 -15.48 -0.08 4.28
N PHE A 91 -14.65 -0.96 3.73
CA PHE A 91 -15.04 -2.06 2.82
C PHE A 91 -14.62 -3.41 3.40
N PRO A 92 -15.45 -4.06 4.23
CA PRO A 92 -15.05 -5.28 4.97
C PRO A 92 -14.72 -6.48 4.07
N CYS A 93 -15.18 -6.46 2.82
CA CYS A 93 -14.91 -7.47 1.81
C CYS A 93 -13.69 -7.16 0.91
N LEU A 94 -12.93 -6.10 1.23
CA LEU A 94 -11.80 -5.69 0.41
C LEU A 94 -10.68 -6.73 0.41
N GLU A 95 -10.29 -7.15 -0.79
CA GLU A 95 -9.22 -8.12 -1.05
C GLU A 95 -7.96 -7.41 -1.59
N LYS A 96 -8.13 -6.27 -2.27
CA LYS A 96 -7.03 -5.52 -2.89
C LYS A 96 -7.15 -4.03 -2.56
N LEU A 97 -6.04 -3.48 -2.06
CA LEU A 97 -5.90 -2.06 -1.77
C LEU A 97 -4.66 -1.51 -2.47
N ASP A 98 -4.85 -0.44 -3.24
CA ASP A 98 -3.79 0.37 -3.82
C ASP A 98 -3.91 1.82 -3.33
N LEU A 99 -3.05 2.19 -2.40
CA LEU A 99 -2.92 3.56 -1.89
C LEU A 99 -1.79 4.27 -2.64
N GLN A 100 -2.19 5.14 -3.55
CA GLN A 100 -1.31 5.99 -4.33
C GLN A 100 -1.23 7.37 -3.71
N GLY A 101 -0.09 8.04 -3.82
CA GLY A 101 0.05 9.42 -3.39
C GLY A 101 0.01 9.64 -1.87
N MET A 102 0.41 8.65 -1.07
CA MET A 102 0.55 8.83 0.37
C MET A 102 1.55 9.95 0.69
N ASP A 103 1.24 10.77 1.69
CA ASP A 103 2.19 11.75 2.21
C ASP A 103 3.29 11.08 3.05
N LYS A 104 4.33 11.85 3.37
CA LYS A 104 5.51 11.33 4.09
C LYS A 104 5.24 10.99 5.56
N THR A 105 4.11 11.39 6.13
CA THR A 105 3.90 11.50 7.57
C THR A 105 2.89 10.52 8.16
N ASP A 106 2.02 9.90 7.36
CA ASP A 106 0.86 9.14 7.88
C ASP A 106 0.92 7.61 7.68
N CYS A 107 2.10 7.01 7.54
CA CYS A 107 2.17 5.55 7.27
C CYS A 107 1.64 4.70 8.44
N HIS A 108 1.86 5.10 9.69
CA HIS A 108 1.42 4.30 10.85
C HIS A 108 -0.10 4.28 11.02
N HIS A 109 -0.72 5.46 11.03
CA HIS A 109 -2.15 5.55 11.25
C HIS A 109 -2.95 5.04 10.03
N THR A 110 -2.43 5.21 8.81
CA THR A 110 -2.95 4.51 7.62
C THR A 110 -2.93 2.98 7.81
N LEU A 111 -1.81 2.40 8.28
CA LEU A 111 -1.71 0.96 8.51
C LEU A 111 -2.64 0.46 9.63
N LEU A 112 -2.87 1.27 10.67
CA LEU A 112 -3.86 0.94 11.71
C LEU A 112 -5.27 0.82 11.11
N GLN A 113 -5.69 1.79 10.31
CA GLN A 113 -7.00 1.75 9.65
C GLN A 113 -7.12 0.58 8.68
N ILE A 114 -6.06 0.28 7.91
CA ILE A 114 -6.03 -0.88 7.02
C ILE A 114 -6.30 -2.18 7.80
N CYS A 115 -5.63 -2.36 8.93
CA CYS A 115 -5.79 -3.56 9.76
C CYS A 115 -7.19 -3.67 10.38
N GLU A 116 -7.80 -2.54 10.71
CA GLU A 116 -9.15 -2.51 11.28
C GLU A 116 -10.23 -2.74 10.22
N TYR A 117 -10.11 -2.09 9.07
CA TYR A 117 -11.19 -2.04 8.08
C TYR A 117 -11.15 -3.20 7.07
N TYR A 118 -9.99 -3.82 6.83
CA TYR A 118 -9.81 -4.77 5.73
C TYR A 118 -9.28 -6.14 6.19
N PRO A 119 -10.05 -6.90 7.00
CA PRO A 119 -9.62 -8.19 7.52
C PRO A 119 -9.41 -9.27 6.44
N LYS A 120 -9.96 -9.08 5.23
CA LYS A 120 -9.82 -10.00 4.08
C LYS A 120 -8.74 -9.58 3.09
N LEU A 121 -7.93 -8.57 3.42
CA LEU A 121 -6.95 -8.01 2.49
C LEU A 121 -5.90 -9.05 2.09
N GLU A 122 -5.78 -9.31 0.80
CA GLU A 122 -4.81 -10.25 0.21
C GLU A 122 -3.63 -9.51 -0.42
N ARG A 123 -3.88 -8.32 -0.98
CA ARG A 123 -2.87 -7.48 -1.63
C ARG A 123 -2.91 -6.05 -1.11
N LEU A 124 -1.76 -5.57 -0.69
CA LEU A 124 -1.54 -4.19 -0.29
C LEU A 124 -0.48 -3.54 -1.17
N THR A 125 -0.80 -2.38 -1.75
CA THR A 125 0.15 -1.49 -2.42
C THR A 125 0.18 -0.15 -1.70
N LEU A 126 1.37 0.27 -1.27
CA LEU A 126 1.63 1.57 -0.66
C LEU A 126 2.57 2.36 -1.58
N CYS A 127 2.13 3.51 -2.07
CA CYS A 127 2.88 4.31 -3.02
C CYS A 127 2.87 5.78 -2.60
N VAL A 128 4.06 6.34 -2.44
CA VAL A 128 4.27 7.76 -2.15
C VAL A 128 4.23 8.58 -3.44
N VAL A 129 3.77 9.82 -3.34
CA VAL A 129 3.70 10.78 -4.47
C VAL A 129 5.02 10.83 -5.27
N PRO A 130 4.96 10.89 -6.61
CA PRO A 130 6.14 11.14 -7.42
C PRO A 130 6.93 12.37 -6.99
N GLY A 131 8.25 12.29 -7.03
CA GLY A 131 9.16 13.34 -6.52
C GLY A 131 9.45 13.29 -5.01
N GLN A 132 8.75 12.45 -4.23
CA GLN A 132 8.97 12.30 -2.79
C GLN A 132 9.47 10.89 -2.41
N ILE A 133 10.16 10.79 -1.27
CA ILE A 133 10.45 9.53 -0.58
C ILE A 133 9.73 9.61 0.78
N GLY A 134 8.86 8.66 1.06
CA GLY A 134 8.16 8.56 2.34
C GLY A 134 9.04 7.93 3.42
N THR A 135 8.63 8.09 4.68
CA THR A 135 9.31 7.47 5.82
C THR A 135 8.33 6.57 6.57
N MET A 136 8.79 5.38 6.95
CA MET A 136 8.09 4.51 7.89
C MET A 136 8.67 4.60 9.31
N ARG A 137 9.58 5.55 9.57
CA ARG A 137 10.10 5.78 10.92
C ARG A 137 9.07 6.53 11.78
N PRO A 138 8.95 6.20 13.07
CA PRO A 138 8.15 6.97 14.00
C PRO A 138 8.71 8.40 14.10
N MET A 139 7.84 9.41 14.22
CA MET A 139 8.30 10.74 14.59
C MET A 139 8.95 10.70 15.99
N PRO A 140 10.08 11.40 16.20
CA PRO A 140 10.85 11.33 17.44
C PRO A 140 10.09 11.76 18.70
N ASP A 141 8.98 12.48 18.55
CA ASP A 141 8.18 13.01 19.66
C ASP A 141 7.03 12.09 20.12
N SER A 142 6.92 10.88 19.57
CA SER A 142 5.90 9.91 19.94
C SER A 142 6.30 9.13 21.21
N THR A 143 5.58 9.36 22.31
CA THR A 143 5.79 8.66 23.61
C THR A 143 5.25 7.23 23.65
N ASP A 144 4.61 6.75 22.58
CA ASP A 144 3.96 5.45 22.54
C ASP A 144 4.95 4.36 22.04
N VAL A 145 5.30 3.41 22.91
CA VAL A 145 6.30 2.36 22.64
C VAL A 145 5.88 1.43 21.48
N THR A 146 4.59 1.36 21.14
CA THR A 146 4.08 0.61 19.98
C THR A 146 4.24 1.33 18.63
N THR A 147 4.52 2.64 18.66
CA THR A 147 4.77 3.43 17.45
C THR A 147 6.14 3.18 16.83
N LYS A 148 7.04 2.45 17.52
CA LYS A 148 8.44 2.27 17.10
C LYS A 148 8.63 1.54 15.76
N ASN A 149 7.66 0.75 15.31
CA ASN A 149 7.73 0.08 14.00
C ASN A 149 6.34 -0.17 13.37
N PRO A 150 5.87 0.72 12.48
CA PRO A 150 4.57 0.61 11.83
C PRO A 150 4.35 -0.70 11.07
N ILE A 151 5.41 -1.30 10.53
CA ILE A 151 5.31 -2.51 9.72
C ILE A 151 4.84 -3.73 10.52
N SER A 152 5.00 -3.70 11.85
CA SER A 152 4.55 -4.76 12.75
C SER A 152 3.03 -5.01 12.67
N LEU A 153 2.26 -4.02 12.21
CA LEU A 153 0.82 -4.12 12.00
C LEU A 153 0.46 -5.12 10.89
N LEU A 154 1.33 -5.34 9.91
CA LEU A 154 1.07 -6.28 8.82
C LEU A 154 0.81 -7.72 9.30
N LYS A 155 1.29 -8.09 10.49
CA LYS A 155 1.02 -9.41 11.08
C LYS A 155 -0.45 -9.62 11.45
N LYS A 156 -1.24 -8.54 11.58
CA LYS A 156 -2.68 -8.61 11.86
C LYS A 156 -3.50 -8.95 10.60
N LEU A 157 -2.88 -8.90 9.42
CA LEU A 157 -3.52 -9.16 8.15
C LEU A 157 -3.27 -10.60 7.71
N ASP A 158 -3.99 -11.55 8.31
CA ASP A 158 -3.75 -13.00 8.12
C ASP A 158 -3.88 -13.47 6.66
N LYS A 159 -4.63 -12.75 5.83
CA LYS A 159 -4.83 -13.08 4.41
C LYS A 159 -3.81 -12.41 3.48
N LEU A 160 -3.03 -11.47 3.98
CA LEU A 160 -2.09 -10.70 3.17
C LEU A 160 -0.99 -11.61 2.63
N ASN A 161 -0.92 -11.71 1.31
CA ASN A 161 0.05 -12.54 0.60
C ASN A 161 0.94 -11.71 -0.35
N VAL A 162 0.48 -10.54 -0.81
CA VAL A 162 1.21 -9.65 -1.72
C VAL A 162 1.39 -8.28 -1.07
N LEU A 163 2.64 -7.85 -0.97
CA LEU A 163 3.02 -6.53 -0.46
C LEU A 163 3.85 -5.78 -1.49
N HIS A 164 3.34 -4.64 -1.96
CA HIS A 164 4.06 -3.72 -2.82
C HIS A 164 4.31 -2.41 -2.07
N ILE A 165 5.56 -1.98 -2.04
CA ILE A 165 5.96 -0.73 -1.39
C ILE A 165 6.73 0.09 -2.41
N THR A 166 6.31 1.32 -2.63
CA THR A 166 6.88 2.22 -3.63
C THR A 166 7.33 3.52 -2.99
N ARG A 167 8.61 3.87 -3.19
CA ARG A 167 9.25 5.13 -2.79
C ARG A 167 9.21 5.42 -1.29
N ILE A 168 9.55 4.42 -0.49
CA ILE A 168 9.63 4.54 0.97
C ILE A 168 11.05 4.21 1.44
N ASP A 169 11.58 4.99 2.38
CA ASP A 169 12.80 4.66 3.09
C ASP A 169 12.52 3.59 4.16
N LEU A 170 13.05 2.40 3.93
CA LEU A 170 12.92 1.21 4.78
C LEU A 170 14.21 0.96 5.60
N THR A 171 15.18 1.87 5.55
CA THR A 171 16.44 1.79 6.31
C THR A 171 16.15 1.81 7.81
N GLY A 172 16.66 0.81 8.54
CA GLY A 172 16.45 0.67 9.98
C GLY A 172 15.09 0.10 10.41
N ILE A 173 14.23 -0.34 9.47
CA ILE A 173 12.98 -1.02 9.80
C ILE A 173 13.27 -2.42 10.36
N ASP A 174 12.66 -2.74 11.50
CA ASP A 174 12.83 -4.05 12.14
C ASP A 174 11.79 -5.08 11.64
N TRP A 175 12.10 -5.70 10.51
CA TRP A 175 11.21 -6.66 9.85
C TRP A 175 10.85 -7.88 10.71
N THR A 176 11.64 -8.21 11.74
CA THR A 176 11.39 -9.36 12.64
C THR A 176 10.02 -9.29 13.33
N THR A 177 9.49 -8.08 13.50
CA THR A 177 8.15 -7.85 14.06
C THR A 177 7.00 -8.39 13.20
N CYS A 178 7.27 -8.76 11.94
CA CYS A 178 6.33 -9.41 11.02
C CYS A 178 6.38 -10.94 11.05
N GLU A 179 7.08 -11.56 12.01
CA GLU A 179 7.14 -13.02 12.11
C GLU A 179 5.72 -13.64 12.18
N GLY A 180 5.51 -14.72 11.42
CA GLY A 180 4.21 -15.38 11.28
C GLY A 180 3.36 -14.88 10.12
N SER A 181 3.78 -13.83 9.40
CA SER A 181 3.06 -13.33 8.22
C SER A 181 3.03 -14.35 7.06
N ASN A 182 1.91 -14.38 6.34
CA ASN A 182 1.68 -15.20 5.15
C ASN A 182 2.15 -14.57 3.84
N VAL A 183 2.80 -13.40 3.90
CA VAL A 183 3.32 -12.71 2.72
C VAL A 183 4.29 -13.60 1.96
N ASN A 184 3.97 -13.85 0.69
CA ASN A 184 4.74 -14.70 -0.21
C ASN A 184 5.34 -13.93 -1.40
N TYR A 185 4.90 -12.68 -1.59
CA TYR A 185 5.37 -11.79 -2.64
C TYR A 185 5.64 -10.41 -2.07
N ILE A 186 6.88 -9.94 -2.22
CA ILE A 186 7.29 -8.58 -1.86
C ILE A 186 7.91 -7.91 -3.09
N HIS A 187 7.44 -6.71 -3.39
CA HIS A 187 8.04 -5.85 -4.41
C HIS A 187 8.30 -4.46 -3.85
N LEU A 188 9.57 -4.11 -3.82
CA LEU A 188 10.06 -2.79 -3.45
C LEU A 188 10.41 -2.05 -4.73
N LYS A 189 9.83 -0.87 -4.92
CA LYS A 189 10.08 -0.03 -6.10
C LYS A 189 10.51 1.37 -5.68
N GLY A 190 11.71 1.80 -6.05
CA GLY A 190 12.19 3.14 -5.67
C GLY A 190 12.43 3.31 -4.17
N CYS A 191 12.49 2.21 -3.41
CA CYS A 191 12.69 2.24 -1.96
C CYS A 191 14.18 2.30 -1.60
N SER A 192 14.49 2.82 -0.41
CA SER A 192 15.82 2.67 0.19
C SER A 192 15.79 1.55 1.22
N ILE A 193 16.79 0.67 1.24
CA ILE A 193 16.91 -0.43 2.21
C ILE A 193 18.38 -0.76 2.46
N ASP A 194 18.75 -1.01 3.71
CA ASP A 194 20.08 -1.49 4.08
C ASP A 194 20.16 -3.03 4.07
N GLY A 195 21.38 -3.58 3.97
CA GLY A 195 21.60 -5.02 3.87
C GLY A 195 21.10 -5.78 5.09
N THR A 196 21.21 -5.19 6.28
CA THR A 196 20.72 -5.78 7.53
C THR A 196 19.19 -5.90 7.53
N GLY A 197 18.49 -4.87 7.07
CA GLY A 197 17.04 -4.86 6.89
C GLY A 197 16.60 -5.90 5.87
N ALA A 198 17.31 -6.01 4.74
CA ALA A 198 17.00 -7.00 3.71
C ALA A 198 17.20 -8.45 4.19
N GLU A 199 18.27 -8.71 4.95
CA GLU A 199 18.49 -10.02 5.60
C GLU A 199 17.36 -10.36 6.57
N LYS A 200 17.02 -9.42 7.46
CA LYS A 200 15.91 -9.60 8.41
C LYS A 200 14.60 -9.88 7.69
N LEU A 201 14.31 -9.15 6.61
CA LEU A 201 13.12 -9.33 5.79
C LEU A 201 13.04 -10.77 5.25
N VAL A 202 14.07 -11.23 4.52
CA VAL A 202 14.01 -12.56 3.89
C VAL A 202 14.00 -13.70 4.90
N ARG A 203 14.58 -13.51 6.10
CA ARG A 203 14.52 -14.50 7.20
C ARG A 203 13.17 -14.52 7.91
N THR A 204 12.50 -13.37 7.99
CA THR A 204 11.22 -13.25 8.71
C THR A 204 10.06 -13.85 7.92
N PHE A 205 9.98 -13.56 6.62
CA PHE A 205 8.89 -14.03 5.77
C PHE A 205 9.17 -15.46 5.26
N LYS A 206 8.92 -16.47 6.10
CA LYS A 206 9.17 -17.90 5.81
C LYS A 206 8.42 -18.43 4.57
N HIS A 207 7.35 -17.76 4.15
CA HIS A 207 6.57 -18.09 2.95
C HIS A 207 6.97 -17.30 1.70
N LEU A 208 7.96 -16.40 1.80
CA LEU A 208 8.40 -15.55 0.70
C LEU A 208 8.92 -16.38 -0.48
N ARG A 209 8.28 -16.23 -1.64
CA ARG A 209 8.66 -16.91 -2.89
C ARG A 209 9.24 -15.94 -3.90
N ARG A 210 8.90 -14.66 -3.81
CA ARG A 210 9.37 -13.64 -4.75
C ARG A 210 9.69 -12.36 -4.00
N PHE A 211 10.89 -11.86 -4.20
CA PHE A 211 11.37 -10.59 -3.66
C PHE A 211 12.01 -9.77 -4.78
N TYR A 212 11.35 -8.67 -5.15
CA TYR A 212 11.79 -7.79 -6.22
C TYR A 212 12.25 -6.46 -5.67
N LEU A 213 13.40 -5.99 -6.13
CA LEU A 213 13.97 -4.68 -5.84
C LEU A 213 14.19 -3.94 -7.16
N ASP A 214 13.29 -3.03 -7.49
CA ASP A 214 13.35 -2.26 -8.74
C ASP A 214 13.65 -0.80 -8.43
N TYR A 215 14.63 -0.19 -9.08
CA TYR A 215 15.00 1.22 -8.89
C TYR A 215 15.36 1.56 -7.44
N CYS A 216 15.82 0.56 -6.66
CA CYS A 216 16.07 0.69 -5.23
C CYS A 216 17.44 1.26 -4.91
N TYR A 217 17.52 1.98 -3.79
CA TYR A 217 18.76 2.49 -3.20
C TYR A 217 19.22 1.55 -2.08
N LEU A 218 20.29 0.82 -2.35
CA LEU A 218 20.84 -0.22 -1.49
C LEU A 218 21.92 0.39 -0.60
N ARG A 219 21.69 0.39 0.71
CA ARG A 219 22.51 1.14 1.67
C ARG A 219 23.37 0.25 2.57
N GLN A 220 24.39 0.85 3.14
CA GLN A 220 25.09 0.32 4.31
C GLN A 220 24.21 0.37 5.57
N PRO A 221 24.46 -0.48 6.58
CA PRO A 221 25.49 -1.51 6.61
C PRO A 221 25.13 -2.75 5.77
N ARG A 222 26.17 -3.50 5.43
CA ARG A 222 26.11 -4.80 4.74
C ARG A 222 25.58 -4.76 3.31
N ALA A 223 25.95 -3.74 2.53
CA ALA A 223 25.54 -3.66 1.12
C ALA A 223 26.02 -4.87 0.28
N ASP A 224 27.07 -5.57 0.73
CA ASP A 224 27.57 -6.84 0.17
C ASP A 224 26.50 -7.96 0.14
N LEU A 225 25.51 -7.93 1.05
CA LEU A 225 24.43 -8.91 1.07
C LEU A 225 23.53 -8.86 -0.16
N PHE A 226 23.40 -7.70 -0.82
CA PHE A 226 22.54 -7.60 -1.99
C PHE A 226 23.08 -8.37 -3.18
N ASP A 227 24.38 -8.70 -3.19
CA ASP A 227 24.98 -9.74 -4.03
C ASP A 227 24.40 -9.79 -5.46
N ILE A 228 24.44 -8.63 -6.12
CA ILE A 228 23.77 -8.39 -7.40
C ILE A 228 24.36 -9.28 -8.49
N ASP A 229 25.64 -9.62 -8.38
CA ASP A 229 26.38 -10.51 -9.27
C ASP A 229 26.32 -12.00 -8.86
N LYS A 230 25.67 -12.32 -7.73
CA LYS A 230 25.48 -13.69 -7.20
C LYS A 230 26.79 -14.41 -6.89
N SER A 231 27.82 -13.67 -6.50
CA SER A 231 29.15 -14.20 -6.19
C SER A 231 29.37 -14.48 -4.70
N SER A 232 28.59 -13.83 -3.82
CA SER A 232 28.73 -13.94 -2.37
C SER A 232 28.13 -15.22 -1.83
N THR A 233 28.84 -15.93 -0.95
CA THR A 233 28.32 -17.11 -0.24
C THR A 233 27.34 -16.78 0.88
N ASP A 234 27.27 -15.49 1.26
CA ASP A 234 26.41 -14.99 2.33
C ASP A 234 25.30 -14.05 1.81
N GLY A 235 25.19 -13.89 0.48
CA GLY A 235 24.20 -13.04 -0.16
C GLY A 235 22.74 -13.43 0.14
N LEU A 236 21.80 -12.51 -0.07
CA LEU A 236 20.37 -12.74 0.20
C LEU A 236 19.83 -13.99 -0.52
N HIS A 237 20.35 -14.30 -1.71
CA HIS A 237 19.94 -15.47 -2.48
C HIS A 237 20.32 -16.79 -1.78
N TRP A 238 21.42 -16.82 -1.03
CA TRP A 238 21.82 -17.97 -0.20
C TRP A 238 21.00 -18.07 1.09
N LEU A 239 20.70 -16.93 1.71
CA LEU A 239 19.89 -16.86 2.93
C LEU A 239 18.43 -17.28 2.69
N ALA A 240 17.93 -17.05 1.48
CA ALA A 240 16.56 -17.40 1.07
C ALA A 240 16.54 -18.19 -0.23
N ARG A 241 17.20 -19.37 -0.26
CA ARG A 241 17.28 -20.26 -1.45
C ARG A 241 15.92 -20.65 -2.04
N TYR A 242 14.86 -20.56 -1.25
CA TYR A 242 13.49 -20.88 -1.63
C TYR A 242 12.72 -19.70 -2.24
N CYS A 243 13.35 -18.53 -2.30
CA CYS A 243 12.80 -17.27 -2.79
C CYS A 243 13.54 -16.82 -4.05
N LYS A 244 12.79 -16.45 -5.09
CA LYS A 244 13.34 -15.77 -6.25
C LYS A 244 13.60 -14.30 -5.88
N ILE A 245 14.87 -13.93 -5.78
CA ILE A 245 15.31 -12.55 -5.57
C ILE A 245 15.78 -11.96 -6.90
N SER A 246 15.35 -10.75 -7.21
CA SER A 246 15.69 -10.06 -8.45
C SER A 246 15.91 -8.58 -8.20
N TYR A 247 16.91 -8.05 -8.89
CA TYR A 247 17.32 -6.65 -8.86
C TYR A 247 17.13 -6.07 -10.25
N TYR A 248 16.52 -4.90 -10.34
CA TYR A 248 16.39 -4.16 -11.59
C TYR A 248 16.78 -2.71 -11.35
N ASP A 249 17.79 -2.23 -12.07
CA ASP A 249 18.24 -0.82 -12.03
C ASP A 249 18.45 -0.29 -10.60
N VAL A 250 19.19 -1.05 -9.79
CA VAL A 250 19.46 -0.70 -8.39
C VAL A 250 20.75 0.08 -8.25
N HIS A 251 20.85 0.91 -7.22
CA HIS A 251 22.02 1.74 -6.93
C HIS A 251 22.52 1.47 -5.53
N ILE A 252 23.81 1.15 -5.38
CA ILE A 252 24.45 1.04 -4.07
C ILE A 252 24.87 2.45 -3.64
N GLU A 253 24.31 2.93 -2.53
CA GLU A 253 24.70 4.21 -1.93
C GLU A 253 25.81 3.96 -0.89
N GLU A 254 27.03 4.35 -1.25
CA GLU A 254 28.14 4.46 -0.30
C GLU A 254 27.93 5.72 0.54
N LEU A 255 27.63 5.54 1.84
CA LEU A 255 27.69 6.65 2.78
C LEU A 255 29.15 7.12 2.83
N ARG A 256 29.43 8.32 2.32
CA ARG A 256 30.72 8.98 2.56
C ARG A 256 30.88 9.10 4.07
N GLU A 257 31.93 8.48 4.62
CA GLU A 257 32.35 8.71 6.00
C GLU A 257 32.54 10.21 6.19
N GLY A 258 31.75 10.80 7.08
CA GLY A 258 31.85 12.19 7.53
C GLY A 258 32.53 12.27 8.88
#